data_AF-A0A022R0D9-F1
#
_entry.id   AF-A0A022R0D9-F1
#
_cell.length_a   1.000
_cell.length_b   1.000
_cell.length_c   1.000
_cell.angle_alpha   90.00
_cell.angle_beta   90.00
_cell.angle_gamma   90.00
#
_symmetry.space_group_name_H-M   'P 1'
#
loop_
_entity.id
_entity.type
_entity.pdbx_description
1 polymer ?
#
loop_
_entity_poly.entity_id
_entity_poly.type
_entity_poly.pdbx_seq_one_letter_code
_entity_poly.pdbx_strand_id
1 'polypeptide(L)'
;MASLHQVLPAAAPSSSSLRSSSTTATRPIVFAKPSHFLTHAKRNHHRRLISCSSSSSNEGSKVDRRNMLLGLGGMYGAANLLSTPDSASANPIQAPQIDKCGNSTYDTSAGVATQINCCPPFQGSIIDYKLPNFPKPKVRPSAHRLSPEYLFKFNTAVDRMRRLDKDDPRSFMQQANIHCAYCNGGYDQPGQGTLDLQVHNGWLFFPFHRWYLYFYERSSANSS
;
A
#
# COMPACT_ATOMS: atom_id res chain seq x y z
N MET A 1 -40.58 46.97 24.32
CA MET A 1 -39.32 47.73 24.26
C MET A 1 -38.56 47.23 23.05
N ALA A 2 -38.41 48.10 22.05
CA ALA A 2 -37.77 47.80 20.78
C ALA A 2 -36.25 47.65 20.96
N SER A 3 -35.62 46.77 20.17
CA SER A 3 -34.18 46.90 19.90
C SER A 3 -33.96 46.83 18.40
N LEU A 4 -33.34 47.90 17.91
CA LEU A 4 -33.16 48.27 16.52
C LEU A 4 -32.01 47.51 15.85
N HIS A 5 -32.13 47.43 14.52
CA HIS A 5 -31.06 47.23 13.54
C HIS A 5 -29.76 47.97 13.86
N GLN A 6 -28.63 47.35 13.52
CA GLN A 6 -27.55 48.04 12.81
C GLN A 6 -26.67 47.06 12.02
N VAL A 7 -26.83 47.14 10.69
CA VAL A 7 -25.87 46.73 9.65
C VAL A 7 -25.08 47.99 9.29
N LEU A 8 -23.74 47.90 9.13
CA LEU A 8 -22.85 48.77 8.32
C LEU A 8 -21.38 48.41 8.65
N PRO A 9 -20.37 48.70 7.80
CA PRO A 9 -20.22 48.33 6.39
C PRO A 9 -18.85 47.69 6.08
N ALA A 10 -18.70 47.27 4.82
CA ALA A 10 -17.45 46.88 4.19
C ALA A 10 -16.41 48.01 4.17
N ALA A 11 -15.14 47.66 4.41
CA ALA A 11 -13.98 48.50 4.13
C ALA A 11 -12.92 47.66 3.38
N ALA A 12 -12.57 48.11 2.19
CA ALA A 12 -11.38 47.75 1.42
C ALA A 12 -10.94 49.02 0.67
N PRO A 13 -9.71 49.14 0.14
CA PRO A 13 -8.50 48.34 0.36
C PRO A 13 -7.32 49.22 0.81
N SER A 14 -6.26 48.60 1.33
CA SER A 14 -4.94 49.24 1.48
C SER A 14 -3.95 48.51 0.60
N SER A 15 -3.62 49.14 -0.51
CA SER A 15 -2.58 48.74 -1.45
C SER A 15 -1.19 48.95 -0.84
N SER A 16 -0.49 47.86 -0.50
CA SER A 16 0.96 47.87 -0.33
C SER A 16 1.61 47.06 -1.45
N SER A 17 2.11 47.79 -2.44
CA SER A 17 2.99 47.29 -3.49
C SER A 17 4.37 47.03 -2.90
N LEU A 18 4.80 45.77 -2.87
CA LEU A 18 6.21 45.41 -2.74
C LEU A 18 6.54 44.43 -3.88
N ARG A 19 7.04 45.01 -4.97
CA ARG A 19 7.82 44.32 -5.98
C ARG A 19 9.14 43.89 -5.36
N SER A 20 9.48 42.61 -5.50
CA SER A 20 10.87 42.18 -5.68
C SER A 20 10.89 40.86 -6.42
N SER A 21 11.03 40.99 -7.74
CA SER A 21 11.48 39.92 -8.62
C SER A 21 12.99 39.75 -8.43
N SER A 22 13.44 38.53 -8.16
CA SER A 22 14.79 38.12 -8.56
C SER A 22 14.75 36.67 -9.04
N THR A 23 14.81 36.53 -10.35
CA THR A 23 14.96 35.28 -11.08
C THR A 23 16.45 35.01 -11.32
N THR A 24 16.85 33.79 -11.00
CA THR A 24 17.81 32.91 -11.70
C THR A 24 19.24 33.39 -11.96
N ALA A 25 20.20 32.65 -11.43
CA ALA A 25 21.43 32.31 -12.16
C ALA A 25 21.94 30.92 -11.73
N THR A 26 21.30 29.88 -12.27
CA THR A 26 21.84 28.51 -12.32
C THR A 26 23.03 28.49 -13.28
N ARG A 27 24.23 28.21 -12.78
CA ARG A 27 25.41 27.92 -13.62
C ARG A 27 25.36 26.45 -14.05
N PRO A 28 25.36 26.11 -15.36
CA PRO A 28 25.50 24.72 -15.80
C PRO A 28 26.99 24.36 -15.85
N ILE A 29 27.37 23.34 -15.07
CA ILE A 29 28.65 22.66 -15.25
C ILE A 29 28.53 21.83 -16.52
N VAL A 30 29.33 22.18 -17.52
CA VAL A 30 29.41 21.48 -18.81
C VAL A 30 30.11 20.13 -18.58
N PHE A 31 29.34 19.07 -18.45
CA PHE A 31 29.87 17.71 -18.57
C PHE A 31 29.94 17.35 -20.06
N ALA A 32 31.16 17.05 -20.52
CA ALA A 32 31.42 16.57 -21.87
C ALA A 32 30.64 15.27 -22.13
N LYS A 33 29.98 15.19 -23.29
CA LYS A 33 29.26 14.00 -23.77
C LYS A 33 30.25 12.84 -23.94
N PRO A 34 30.05 11.67 -23.31
CA PRO A 34 30.74 10.47 -23.73
C PRO A 34 30.18 10.03 -25.09
N SER A 35 31.07 9.90 -26.07
CA SER A 35 30.81 9.33 -27.39
C SER A 35 30.21 7.93 -27.27
N HIS A 36 29.01 7.74 -27.80
CA HIS A 36 28.37 6.42 -27.89
C HIS A 36 29.14 5.54 -28.88
N PHE A 37 29.99 4.65 -28.38
CA PHE A 37 30.42 3.49 -29.15
C PHE A 37 29.26 2.48 -29.16
N LEU A 38 28.54 2.41 -30.28
CA LEU A 38 27.56 1.36 -30.53
C LEU A 38 28.31 0.05 -30.80
N THR A 39 28.51 -0.76 -29.77
CA THR A 39 28.84 -2.18 -29.96
C THR A 39 27.54 -2.92 -30.28
N HIS A 40 27.41 -3.38 -31.53
CA HIS A 40 26.34 -4.28 -31.95
C HIS A 40 26.53 -5.66 -31.29
N ALA A 41 26.11 -5.79 -30.03
CA ALA A 41 25.94 -7.09 -29.41
C ALA A 41 24.57 -7.65 -29.82
N LYS A 42 24.57 -8.69 -30.67
CA LYS A 42 23.36 -9.49 -30.94
C LYS A 42 22.89 -10.12 -29.63
N ARG A 43 21.92 -9.51 -28.95
CA ARG A 43 21.22 -10.09 -27.81
C ARG A 43 20.33 -11.23 -28.30
N ASN A 44 20.83 -12.46 -28.20
CA ASN A 44 20.01 -13.64 -28.40
C ASN A 44 19.07 -13.79 -27.20
N HIS A 45 17.78 -13.50 -27.37
CA HIS A 45 16.77 -13.62 -26.31
C HIS A 45 16.38 -15.09 -26.10
N HIS A 46 17.19 -15.83 -25.34
CA HIS A 46 16.71 -17.08 -24.76
C HIS A 46 15.77 -16.76 -23.59
N ARG A 47 14.45 -16.88 -23.83
CA ARG A 47 13.44 -16.89 -22.76
C ARG A 47 13.72 -18.12 -21.88
N ARG A 48 14.35 -17.92 -20.73
CA ARG A 48 14.43 -18.97 -19.70
C ARG A 48 13.09 -18.99 -18.95
N LEU A 49 12.26 -19.95 -19.30
CA LEU A 49 11.10 -20.32 -18.50
C LEU A 49 11.62 -21.11 -17.30
N ILE A 50 11.39 -20.60 -16.09
CA ILE A 50 11.69 -21.29 -14.83
C ILE A 50 10.34 -21.82 -14.32
N SER A 51 10.24 -23.14 -14.18
CA SER A 51 9.13 -23.81 -13.50
C SER A 51 9.70 -24.60 -12.32
N CYS A 52 9.02 -24.57 -11.19
CA CYS A 52 9.41 -25.28 -9.98
C CYS A 52 8.46 -26.46 -9.72
N SER A 53 9.00 -27.65 -9.54
CA SER A 53 8.31 -28.82 -9.00
C SER A 53 9.11 -29.38 -7.82
N SER A 54 8.46 -29.58 -6.67
CA SER A 54 9.08 -30.10 -5.46
C SER A 54 8.84 -31.60 -5.28
N SER A 55 9.89 -32.35 -4.91
CA SER A 55 9.76 -33.67 -4.28
C SER A 55 10.80 -33.78 -3.14
N SER A 56 10.38 -34.44 -2.06
CA SER A 56 10.93 -34.42 -0.71
C SER A 56 12.00 -35.49 -0.43
N SER A 57 13.09 -35.15 0.30
CA SER A 57 13.58 -35.88 1.50
C SER A 57 15.01 -35.51 1.98
N ASN A 58 15.11 -35.09 3.25
CA ASN A 58 16.12 -35.27 4.33
C ASN A 58 17.66 -35.03 4.22
N GLU A 59 18.15 -34.47 5.35
CA GLU A 59 19.48 -34.51 6.00
C GLU A 59 20.61 -33.52 5.58
N GLY A 60 20.70 -32.41 6.34
CA GLY A 60 21.89 -32.01 7.09
C GLY A 60 23.19 -31.59 6.38
N SER A 61 23.36 -30.30 6.09
CA SER A 61 24.69 -29.65 6.17
C SER A 61 24.57 -28.13 6.40
N LYS A 62 25.35 -27.60 7.34
CA LYS A 62 25.33 -26.19 7.79
C LYS A 62 26.30 -25.36 6.94
N VAL A 63 25.80 -24.42 6.16
CA VAL A 63 26.63 -23.53 5.32
C VAL A 63 27.11 -22.33 6.14
N ASP A 64 28.42 -22.17 6.28
CA ASP A 64 29.05 -21.08 7.03
C ASP A 64 29.07 -19.77 6.22
N ARG A 65 28.90 -18.62 6.90
CA ARG A 65 28.72 -17.28 6.28
C ARG A 65 29.91 -16.83 5.43
N ARG A 66 31.06 -17.50 5.56
CA ARG A 66 32.30 -17.21 4.83
C ARG A 66 32.28 -17.69 3.37
N ASN A 67 31.29 -18.50 2.96
CA ASN A 67 31.17 -18.99 1.58
C ASN A 67 30.27 -18.16 0.65
N MET A 68 29.78 -16.99 1.09
CA MET A 68 28.95 -16.10 0.27
C MET A 68 29.69 -15.41 -0.89
N LEU A 69 31.02 -15.55 -1.00
CA LEU A 69 31.85 -14.88 -2.03
C LEU A 69 32.31 -15.81 -3.17
N LEU A 70 31.93 -17.09 -3.17
CA LEU A 70 32.30 -18.03 -4.23
C LEU A 70 31.38 -17.96 -5.46
N GLY A 71 30.39 -17.08 -5.48
CA GLY A 71 29.36 -17.02 -6.53
C GLY A 71 29.45 -15.88 -7.55
N LEU A 72 30.40 -14.94 -7.43
CA LEU A 72 30.42 -13.71 -8.25
C LEU A 72 31.65 -13.57 -9.17
N GLY A 73 32.53 -14.57 -9.24
CA GLY A 73 33.76 -14.53 -10.04
C GLY A 73 33.80 -15.60 -11.13
N GLY A 74 33.55 -15.20 -12.38
CA GLY A 74 34.13 -15.75 -13.60
C GLY A 74 34.34 -17.27 -13.74
N MET A 75 33.42 -17.93 -14.44
CA MET A 75 33.70 -18.78 -15.61
C MET A 75 34.91 -19.75 -15.56
N TYR A 76 35.13 -20.51 -14.50
CA TYR A 76 35.94 -21.75 -14.55
C TYR A 76 35.44 -22.76 -13.53
N GLY A 77 35.04 -23.95 -13.98
CA GLY A 77 34.85 -25.12 -13.13
C GLY A 77 33.43 -25.69 -13.11
N ALA A 78 33.09 -26.45 -14.16
CA ALA A 78 31.90 -27.30 -14.23
C ALA A 78 31.99 -28.50 -13.27
N ALA A 79 32.04 -28.27 -11.96
CA ALA A 79 32.26 -29.34 -10.96
C ALA A 79 31.38 -29.26 -9.70
N ASN A 80 30.26 -28.55 -9.72
CA ASN A 80 29.21 -28.68 -8.68
C ASN A 80 27.81 -28.58 -9.31
N LEU A 81 27.57 -29.35 -10.35
CA LEU A 81 26.21 -29.67 -10.83
C LEU A 81 25.61 -30.83 -10.02
N LEU A 82 25.82 -30.81 -8.70
CA LEU A 82 25.10 -31.68 -7.77
C LEU A 82 23.97 -30.83 -7.22
N SER A 83 22.79 -31.08 -7.78
CA SER A 83 21.49 -30.58 -7.38
C SER A 83 21.36 -30.54 -5.85
N THR A 84 21.58 -29.38 -5.24
CA THR A 84 20.98 -29.06 -3.95
C THR A 84 19.64 -28.40 -4.26
N PRO A 85 18.50 -29.04 -3.96
CA PRO A 85 17.20 -28.41 -4.07
C PRO A 85 16.98 -27.56 -2.81
N ASP A 86 17.92 -26.68 -2.47
CA ASP A 86 17.66 -25.63 -1.48
C ASP A 86 16.83 -24.55 -2.16
N SER A 87 15.59 -24.95 -2.38
CA SER A 87 14.46 -24.08 -2.58
C SER A 87 14.57 -22.99 -1.54
N ALA A 88 14.74 -21.74 -1.96
CA ALA A 88 14.71 -20.62 -1.04
C ALA A 88 13.37 -20.67 -0.28
N SER A 89 13.41 -21.11 0.97
CA SER A 89 12.22 -21.23 1.81
C SER A 89 11.85 -19.85 2.30
N ALA A 90 10.89 -19.23 1.64
CA ALA A 90 10.28 -18.00 2.11
C ALA A 90 9.15 -18.34 3.09
N ASN A 91 9.09 -17.62 4.20
CA ASN A 91 7.93 -17.60 5.09
C ASN A 91 7.22 -16.24 4.94
N PRO A 92 6.42 -16.04 3.86
CA PRO A 92 5.73 -14.78 3.66
C PRO A 92 4.67 -14.56 4.75
N ILE A 93 4.44 -13.30 5.11
CA ILE A 93 3.34 -12.93 5.99
C ILE A 93 2.02 -13.36 5.32
N GLN A 94 1.25 -14.19 6.02
CA GLN A 94 -0.02 -14.71 5.54
C GLN A 94 -1.17 -13.75 5.88
N ALA A 95 -2.28 -13.85 5.14
CA ALA A 95 -3.50 -13.15 5.50
C ALA A 95 -3.98 -13.59 6.89
N PRO A 96 -4.48 -12.67 7.73
CA PRO A 96 -4.90 -13.01 9.09
C PRO A 96 -6.15 -13.88 9.09
N GLN A 97 -6.34 -14.61 10.20
CA GLN A 97 -7.55 -15.38 10.44
C GLN A 97 -8.65 -14.44 10.91
N ILE A 98 -9.65 -14.17 10.06
CA ILE A 98 -10.67 -13.14 10.29
C ILE A 98 -11.53 -13.46 11.54
N ASP A 99 -11.74 -14.74 11.82
CA ASP A 99 -12.46 -15.27 12.99
C ASP A 99 -11.67 -15.15 14.31
N LYS A 100 -10.36 -14.87 14.24
CA LYS A 100 -9.49 -14.68 15.41
C LYS A 100 -9.09 -13.21 15.61
N CYS A 101 -9.95 -12.29 15.19
CA CYS A 101 -9.73 -10.88 15.44
C CYS A 101 -9.87 -10.55 16.94
N GLY A 102 -8.94 -9.77 17.47
CA GLY A 102 -8.93 -9.27 18.85
C GLY A 102 -9.12 -7.76 18.96
N ASN A 103 -9.14 -7.28 20.20
CA ASN A 103 -9.17 -5.84 20.46
C ASN A 103 -7.89 -5.17 19.96
N SER A 104 -8.05 -4.09 19.22
CA SER A 104 -6.95 -3.24 18.80
C SER A 104 -6.55 -2.27 19.91
N THR A 105 -5.25 -2.02 20.03
CA THR A 105 -4.67 -1.11 21.04
C THR A 105 -4.22 0.19 20.40
N TYR A 106 -4.58 1.32 21.00
CA TYR A 106 -4.10 2.63 20.59
C TYR A 106 -3.71 3.48 21.79
N ASP A 107 -2.68 4.30 21.60
CA ASP A 107 -2.22 5.22 22.62
C ASP A 107 -3.05 6.51 22.57
N THR A 108 -3.57 6.91 23.72
CA THR A 108 -4.16 8.25 23.87
C THR A 108 -3.05 9.28 24.05
N SER A 109 -3.35 10.55 23.80
CA SER A 109 -2.43 11.68 24.06
C SER A 109 -2.00 11.81 25.53
N ALA A 110 -2.65 11.08 26.45
CA ALA A 110 -2.27 10.96 27.86
C ALA A 110 -1.32 9.78 28.13
N GLY A 111 -0.87 9.04 27.11
CA GLY A 111 -0.03 7.85 27.24
C GLY A 111 -0.76 6.62 27.78
N VAL A 112 -2.10 6.65 27.83
CA VAL A 112 -2.91 5.50 28.26
C VAL A 112 -3.28 4.66 27.05
N ALA A 113 -2.83 3.41 27.02
CA ALA A 113 -3.22 2.42 26.05
C ALA A 113 -4.71 2.07 26.25
N THR A 114 -5.52 2.32 25.22
CA THR A 114 -6.96 2.03 25.22
C THR A 114 -7.26 0.96 24.19
N GLN A 115 -8.29 0.16 24.45
CA GLN A 115 -8.75 -0.90 23.56
C GLN A 115 -9.98 -0.48 22.77
N ILE A 116 -10.01 -0.84 21.49
CA ILE A 116 -11.16 -0.65 20.59
C ILE A 116 -11.39 -1.93 19.81
N ASN A 117 -12.66 -2.32 19.67
CA ASN A 117 -13.03 -3.44 18.82
C ASN A 117 -13.21 -2.95 17.37
N CYS A 118 -12.28 -3.35 16.51
CA CYS A 118 -12.25 -3.03 15.10
C CYS A 118 -12.48 -4.26 14.21
N CYS A 119 -13.01 -5.34 14.80
CA CYS A 119 -13.16 -6.59 14.08
C CYS A 119 -14.28 -6.51 13.03
N PRO A 120 -14.00 -6.92 11.78
CA PRO A 120 -15.00 -6.87 10.74
C PRO A 120 -16.10 -7.92 11.02
N PRO A 121 -17.33 -7.68 10.57
CA PRO A 121 -18.40 -8.64 10.65
C PRO A 121 -18.07 -9.78 9.68
N PHE A 122 -17.93 -11.00 10.19
CA PHE A 122 -17.55 -12.17 9.40
C PHE A 122 -18.78 -13.01 9.05
N GLN A 123 -19.08 -13.12 7.75
CA GLN A 123 -20.07 -14.06 7.23
C GLN A 123 -19.52 -14.67 5.93
N GLY A 124 -19.11 -15.94 5.96
CA GLY A 124 -18.82 -16.72 4.75
C GLY A 124 -17.44 -17.35 4.69
N SER A 125 -17.00 -17.68 3.48
CA SER A 125 -15.70 -18.29 3.20
C SER A 125 -14.77 -17.28 2.53
N ILE A 126 -13.48 -17.36 2.88
CA ILE A 126 -12.43 -16.55 2.23
C ILE A 126 -12.10 -17.23 0.90
N ILE A 127 -12.13 -16.46 -0.18
CA ILE A 127 -11.82 -16.93 -1.54
C ILE A 127 -10.57 -16.23 -2.08
N ASP A 128 -9.84 -16.93 -2.95
CA ASP A 128 -8.71 -16.33 -3.66
C ASP A 128 -9.20 -15.25 -4.63
N TYR A 129 -8.68 -14.04 -4.45
CA TYR A 129 -9.09 -12.90 -5.26
C TYR A 129 -8.59 -13.02 -6.69
N LYS A 130 -9.52 -13.02 -7.66
CA LYS A 130 -9.21 -12.96 -9.09
C LYS A 130 -9.45 -11.55 -9.59
N LEU A 131 -8.42 -10.94 -10.20
CA LEU A 131 -8.58 -9.61 -10.80
C LEU A 131 -9.64 -9.69 -11.92
N PRO A 132 -10.69 -8.84 -11.86
CA PRO A 132 -11.67 -8.79 -12.94
C PRO A 132 -11.07 -8.09 -14.16
N ASN A 133 -11.71 -8.28 -15.32
CA ASN A 133 -11.30 -7.58 -16.53
C ASN A 133 -11.63 -6.08 -16.43
N PHE A 134 -10.69 -5.22 -16.82
CA PHE A 134 -10.80 -3.77 -16.77
C PHE A 134 -10.68 -3.16 -18.16
N PRO A 135 -11.79 -3.04 -18.92
CA PRO A 135 -11.72 -2.49 -20.27
C PRO A 135 -11.31 -1.01 -20.29
N LYS A 136 -11.49 -0.29 -19.17
CA LYS A 136 -11.08 1.11 -19.02
C LYS A 136 -10.41 1.31 -17.66
N PRO A 137 -9.22 1.93 -17.61
CA PRO A 137 -8.59 2.27 -16.35
C PRO A 137 -9.40 3.36 -15.63
N LYS A 138 -9.54 3.24 -14.30
CA LYS A 138 -10.07 4.32 -13.46
C LYS A 138 -8.97 5.34 -13.22
N VAL A 139 -9.24 6.62 -13.48
CA VAL A 139 -8.32 7.73 -13.23
C VAL A 139 -8.68 8.38 -11.89
N ARG A 140 -7.69 8.55 -11.01
CA ARG A 140 -7.84 9.28 -9.74
C ARG A 140 -7.47 10.76 -9.96
N PRO A 141 -8.43 11.69 -10.00
CA PRO A 141 -8.13 13.11 -10.20
C PRO A 141 -7.51 13.74 -8.94
N SER A 142 -6.73 14.81 -9.11
CA SER A 142 -6.22 15.60 -7.99
C SER A 142 -7.37 16.32 -7.27
N ALA A 143 -7.46 16.17 -5.95
CA ALA A 143 -8.58 16.69 -5.15
C ALA A 143 -8.81 18.21 -5.25
N HIS A 144 -7.75 19.00 -5.49
CA HIS A 144 -7.83 20.46 -5.63
C HIS A 144 -8.32 20.93 -7.03
N ARG A 145 -8.56 20.00 -7.97
CA ARG A 145 -8.97 20.29 -9.37
C ARG A 145 -10.20 19.49 -9.79
N LEU A 146 -11.05 19.11 -8.84
CA LEU A 146 -12.25 18.34 -9.13
C LEU A 146 -13.29 19.20 -9.84
N SER A 147 -13.96 18.62 -10.83
CA SER A 147 -15.15 19.26 -11.40
C SER A 147 -16.31 19.19 -10.40
N PRO A 148 -17.29 20.11 -10.46
CA PRO A 148 -18.48 20.06 -9.61
C PRO A 148 -19.22 18.72 -9.71
N GLU A 149 -19.27 18.12 -10.91
CA GLU A 149 -19.94 16.84 -11.16
C GLU A 149 -19.20 15.67 -10.48
N TYR A 150 -17.87 15.69 -10.50
CA TYR A 150 -17.08 14.67 -9.80
C TYR A 150 -17.26 14.80 -8.28
N LEU A 151 -17.20 16.03 -7.76
CA LEU A 151 -17.37 16.28 -6.33
C LEU A 151 -18.76 15.83 -5.85
N PHE A 152 -19.81 16.13 -6.62
CA PHE A 152 -21.15 15.64 -6.34
C PHE A 152 -21.20 14.11 -6.26
N LYS A 153 -20.67 13.41 -7.28
CA LYS A 153 -20.64 11.94 -7.30
C LYS A 153 -19.86 11.35 -6.13
N PHE A 154 -18.70 11.92 -5.81
CA PHE A 154 -17.88 11.47 -4.68
C PHE A 154 -18.63 11.64 -3.35
N ASN A 155 -19.23 12.81 -3.12
CA ASN A 155 -20.01 13.07 -1.90
C ASN A 155 -21.21 12.14 -1.79
N THR A 156 -21.94 11.92 -2.89
CA THR A 156 -23.07 10.97 -2.92
C THR A 156 -22.61 9.54 -2.60
N ALA A 157 -21.48 9.09 -3.14
CA ALA A 157 -20.97 7.76 -2.86
C ALA A 157 -20.58 7.59 -1.38
N VAL A 158 -19.86 8.56 -0.79
CA VAL A 158 -19.51 8.54 0.64
C VAL A 158 -20.74 8.59 1.53
N ASP A 159 -21.71 9.43 1.18
CA ASP A 159 -22.98 9.55 1.89
C ASP A 159 -23.77 8.23 1.86
N ARG A 160 -23.83 7.54 0.72
CA ARG A 160 -24.42 6.20 0.63
C ARG A 160 -23.66 5.17 1.48
N MET A 161 -22.34 5.19 1.50
CA MET A 161 -21.55 4.30 2.39
C MET A 161 -21.84 4.55 3.87
N ARG A 162 -22.12 5.80 4.27
CA ARG A 162 -22.48 6.15 5.66
C ARG A 162 -23.88 5.71 6.05
N ARG A 163 -24.80 5.57 5.08
CA ARG A 163 -26.17 5.09 5.31
C ARG A 163 -26.32 3.57 5.28
N LEU A 164 -25.29 2.83 4.89
CA LEU A 164 -25.29 1.38 5.01
C LEU A 164 -25.40 0.97 6.48
N ASP A 165 -25.96 -0.22 6.70
CA ASP A 165 -26.04 -0.81 8.04
C ASP A 165 -24.66 -0.93 8.68
N LYS A 166 -24.59 -0.76 10.00
CA LYS A 166 -23.34 -0.85 10.76
C LYS A 166 -22.61 -2.20 10.58
N ASP A 167 -23.37 -3.26 10.29
CA ASP A 167 -22.87 -4.62 10.13
C ASP A 167 -22.58 -4.97 8.66
N ASP A 168 -22.87 -4.06 7.71
CA ASP A 168 -22.41 -4.20 6.32
C ASP A 168 -20.90 -3.94 6.28
N PRO A 169 -20.07 -4.89 5.81
CA PRO A 169 -18.61 -4.72 5.75
C PRO A 169 -18.17 -3.58 4.82
N ARG A 170 -19.06 -3.08 3.97
CA ARG A 170 -18.82 -1.93 3.05
C ARG A 170 -19.21 -0.59 3.67
N SER A 171 -19.87 -0.60 4.83
CA SER A 171 -20.24 0.65 5.51
C SER A 171 -19.01 1.50 5.82
N PHE A 172 -19.22 2.80 5.93
CA PHE A 172 -18.13 3.76 6.13
C PHE A 172 -17.28 3.42 7.36
N MET A 173 -17.92 3.05 8.48
CA MET A 173 -17.21 2.70 9.70
C MET A 173 -16.50 1.34 9.59
N GLN A 174 -17.09 0.35 8.92
CA GLN A 174 -16.40 -0.93 8.74
C GLN A 174 -15.17 -0.82 7.84
N GLN A 175 -15.20 0.06 6.84
CA GLN A 175 -14.00 0.37 6.06
C GLN A 175 -12.90 1.00 6.93
N ALA A 176 -13.25 1.90 7.86
CA ALA A 176 -12.28 2.46 8.82
C ALA A 176 -11.73 1.41 9.80
N ASN A 177 -12.58 0.47 10.24
CA ASN A 177 -12.20 -0.62 11.13
C ASN A 177 -11.15 -1.55 10.50
N ILE A 178 -11.14 -1.72 9.17
CA ILE A 178 -10.07 -2.47 8.47
C ILE A 178 -8.70 -1.86 8.77
N HIS A 179 -8.56 -0.54 8.67
CA HIS A 179 -7.28 0.11 8.99
C HIS A 179 -6.92 -0.11 10.45
N CYS A 180 -7.85 0.09 11.37
CA CYS A 180 -7.61 -0.15 12.80
C CYS A 180 -7.12 -1.59 13.06
N ALA A 181 -7.84 -2.62 12.60
CA ALA A 181 -7.49 -4.00 12.89
C ALA A 181 -6.09 -4.42 12.36
N TYR A 182 -5.70 -3.96 11.18
CA TYR A 182 -4.40 -4.31 10.58
C TYR A 182 -3.22 -3.47 11.09
N CYS A 183 -3.48 -2.36 11.79
CA CYS A 183 -2.45 -1.40 12.17
C CYS A 183 -2.25 -1.30 13.68
N ASN A 184 -3.23 -1.76 14.46
CA ASN A 184 -3.28 -1.59 15.91
C ASN A 184 -3.40 -2.94 16.65
N GLY A 185 -2.87 -4.02 16.08
CA GLY A 185 -2.81 -5.33 16.76
C GLY A 185 -4.16 -6.06 16.86
N GLY A 186 -5.07 -5.84 15.90
CA GLY A 186 -6.31 -6.60 15.84
C GLY A 186 -6.14 -8.05 15.37
N TYR A 187 -4.96 -8.41 14.84
CA TYR A 187 -4.67 -9.74 14.30
C TYR A 187 -3.27 -10.22 14.66
N ASP A 188 -3.15 -11.51 14.97
CA ASP A 188 -1.88 -12.24 15.03
C ASP A 188 -1.48 -12.79 13.66
N GLN A 189 -0.17 -12.95 13.45
CA GLN A 189 0.37 -13.62 12.28
C GLN A 189 0.17 -15.14 12.36
N PRO A 190 -0.49 -15.76 11.36
CA PRO A 190 -0.73 -17.21 11.38
C PRO A 190 0.57 -18.01 11.52
N GLY A 191 0.60 -18.91 12.50
CA GLY A 191 1.76 -19.77 12.77
C GLY A 191 2.94 -19.08 13.47
N GLN A 192 2.80 -17.82 13.91
CA GLN A 192 3.85 -17.07 14.63
C GLN A 192 3.48 -16.79 16.10
N GLY A 193 2.45 -17.45 16.64
CA GLY A 193 1.99 -17.24 18.02
C GLY A 193 1.21 -15.93 18.16
N THR A 194 1.56 -15.12 19.17
CA THR A 194 0.94 -13.82 19.50
C THR A 194 1.70 -12.65 18.86
N LEU A 195 2.35 -12.90 17.72
CA LEU A 195 3.07 -11.86 17.01
C LEU A 195 2.07 -11.06 16.18
N ASP A 196 1.85 -9.82 16.57
CA ASP A 196 0.95 -8.91 15.85
C ASP A 196 1.28 -8.82 14.36
N LEU A 197 0.22 -8.78 13.55
CA LEU A 197 0.29 -8.34 12.17
C LEU A 197 0.37 -6.82 12.15
N GLN A 198 1.50 -6.29 11.67
CA GLN A 198 1.70 -4.85 11.48
C GLN A 198 2.01 -4.55 10.00
N VAL A 199 1.14 -3.76 9.38
CA VAL A 199 1.29 -3.34 7.98
C VAL A 199 2.09 -2.04 7.82
N HIS A 200 2.26 -1.27 8.90
CA HIS A 200 3.09 -0.07 8.93
C HIS A 200 4.56 -0.37 9.18
N ASN A 201 5.42 0.61 8.91
CA ASN A 201 6.86 0.58 9.21
C ASN A 201 7.61 -0.60 8.58
N GLY A 202 7.09 -1.12 7.45
CA GLY A 202 7.68 -2.22 6.71
C GLY A 202 7.26 -2.22 5.24
N TRP A 203 7.75 -3.20 4.50
CA TRP A 203 7.47 -3.36 3.06
C TRP A 203 6.00 -3.65 2.71
N LEU A 204 5.17 -4.02 3.70
CA LEU A 204 3.75 -4.29 3.52
C LEU A 204 2.94 -3.01 3.39
N PHE A 205 3.51 -1.87 3.76
CA PHE A 205 2.82 -0.58 3.76
C PHE A 205 2.18 -0.28 2.40
N PHE A 206 2.97 -0.25 1.34
CA PHE A 206 2.45 0.07 0.00
C PHE A 206 1.45 -0.96 -0.56
N PRO A 207 1.74 -2.28 -0.56
CA PRO A 207 0.79 -3.25 -1.09
C PRO A 207 -0.51 -3.31 -0.29
N PHE A 208 -0.45 -3.22 1.05
CA PHE A 208 -1.66 -3.19 1.88
C PHE A 208 -2.55 -1.99 1.52
N HIS A 209 -2.00 -0.77 1.56
CA HIS A 209 -2.77 0.44 1.28
C HIS A 209 -3.27 0.50 -0.17
N ARG A 210 -2.51 -0.05 -1.13
CA ARG A 210 -2.98 -0.20 -2.51
C ARG A 210 -4.24 -1.08 -2.59
N TRP A 211 -4.23 -2.24 -1.93
CA TRP A 211 -5.38 -3.15 -1.92
C TRP A 211 -6.56 -2.61 -1.13
N TYR A 212 -6.31 -1.97 0.02
CA TYR A 212 -7.35 -1.30 0.81
C TYR A 212 -8.10 -0.25 -0.03
N LEU A 213 -7.38 0.66 -0.68
CA LEU A 213 -7.98 1.67 -1.56
C LEU A 213 -8.64 1.06 -2.80
N TYR A 214 -8.08 0.00 -3.36
CA TYR A 214 -8.66 -0.70 -4.50
C TYR A 214 -10.07 -1.22 -4.20
N PHE A 215 -10.29 -1.85 -3.03
CA PHE A 215 -11.62 -2.30 -2.64
C PHE A 215 -12.54 -1.14 -2.23
N TYR A 216 -12.01 -0.15 -1.50
CA TYR A 216 -12.76 1.04 -1.11
C TYR A 216 -13.36 1.78 -2.32
N GLU A 217 -12.56 2.01 -3.37
CA GLU A 217 -12.99 2.68 -4.61
C GLU A 217 -14.00 1.88 -5.45
N ARG A 218 -14.10 0.57 -5.20
CA ARG A 218 -15.05 -0.31 -5.89
C ARG A 218 -16.37 -0.40 -5.12
N SER A 219 -16.31 -0.47 -3.79
CA SER A 219 -17.49 -0.47 -2.92
C SER A 219 -18.27 0.85 -3.00
N SER A 220 -17.56 1.98 -3.07
CA SER A 220 -18.15 3.31 -3.27
C SER A 220 -18.77 3.48 -4.68
N ALA A 221 -18.11 2.97 -5.72
CA ALA A 221 -18.60 3.07 -7.10
C ALA A 221 -19.83 2.20 -7.39
N ASN A 222 -19.94 1.01 -6.80
CA ASN A 222 -21.12 0.15 -6.96
C ASN A 222 -22.33 0.64 -6.16
N SER A 223 -22.10 1.58 -5.25
CA SER A 223 -23.16 2.32 -4.57
C SER A 223 -23.57 3.56 -5.34
N SER A 224 -23.12 3.81 -6.59
CA SER A 224 -23.40 5.02 -7.40
C SER A 224 -24.55 4.85 -8.39
#